data_AF-A0A2G6GVG6-F1
#
_entry.id   AF-A0A2G6GVG6-F1
#
_cell.length_a   1.000
_cell.length_b   1.000
_cell.length_c   1.000
_cell.angle_alpha   90.00
_cell.angle_beta   90.00
_cell.angle_gamma   90.00
#
_symmetry.space_group_name_H-M   'P 1'
#
loop_
_entity.id
_entity.type
_entity.pdbx_description
1 polymer ?
#
loop_
_entity_poly.entity_id
_entity_poly.type
_entity_poly.pdbx_seq_one_letter_code
_entity_poly.pdbx_strand_id
1 'polypeptide(L)'
;MKSNILVPSLILLAIALSALLPSCIPKNSREFVDEAKSRHFGYSPDRSQIFYEYTHDPSRSNDPLTVFIRGRNDYHWVLIPEANPQTFRVLDNNFARDDRHLYFRNRIADFVDYPTFRHLPHLHRTYIDAKHVYQLKTSREDFIDENGATASADLQYLDIIEEADAKTYRPLYPLAGETGTDWAKDAHHIFRHNELVDSVDYQTFRTLTTFIHADKDFIYSEFLKTKIPNSHGSSEGFRIIRKQNADIVYTDRYLYYALADSLYEYPVQDIATLGDFDSAFYFTLDGRVYYYNEQIPGAHAPTFEPLHKFGHMARDREHLFYKNQLVAEGIDPQEVSFNEEEYDYFYRGLVFNDETLQFEAVKK
;
A
#
# COMPACT_ATOMS: atom_id res chain seq x y z
N MET A 1 34.39 21.56 -0.73
CA MET A 1 33.59 22.41 0.19
C MET A 1 32.51 21.53 0.81
N LYS A 2 32.76 21.04 2.03
CA LYS A 2 31.77 20.32 2.82
C LYS A 2 31.15 21.33 3.79
N SER A 3 29.85 21.58 3.67
CA SER A 3 29.12 22.43 4.60
C SER A 3 28.78 21.63 5.86
N ASN A 4 29.40 22.03 6.98
CA ASN A 4 28.99 21.61 8.31
C ASN A 4 27.65 22.28 8.64
N ILE A 5 26.62 21.49 8.90
CA ILE A 5 25.42 21.97 9.61
C ILE A 5 25.52 21.41 11.03
N LEU A 6 25.70 22.32 11.99
CA LEU A 6 25.61 22.05 13.43
C LEU A 6 24.16 21.69 13.76
N VAL A 7 23.94 20.52 14.37
CA VAL A 7 22.74 20.24 15.15
C VAL A 7 23.04 20.65 16.60
N PRO A 8 22.19 21.44 17.28
CA PRO A 8 22.51 21.94 18.62
C PRO A 8 22.54 20.82 19.65
N SER A 9 23.61 20.78 20.45
CA SER A 9 23.73 19.92 21.63
C SER A 9 22.62 20.22 22.63
N LEU A 10 21.75 19.25 22.90
CA LEU A 10 20.93 19.25 24.10
C LEU A 10 21.82 18.88 25.30
N ILE A 11 22.04 19.84 26.18
CA ILE A 11 22.64 19.62 27.50
C ILE A 11 21.57 18.97 28.38
N LEU A 12 21.69 17.66 28.65
CA LEU A 12 20.86 16.97 29.63
C LEU A 12 21.47 17.13 31.04
N LEU A 13 20.80 17.89 31.90
CA LEU A 13 21.12 17.97 33.32
C LEU A 13 20.56 16.72 34.02
N ALA A 14 21.41 15.73 34.28
CA ALA A 14 21.04 14.54 35.04
C ALA A 14 20.88 14.88 36.53
N ILE A 15 19.65 15.07 36.99
CA ILE A 15 19.33 15.07 38.42
C ILE A 15 19.08 13.61 38.82
N ALA A 16 20.07 13.02 39.49
CA ALA A 16 19.92 11.71 40.14
C ALA A 16 19.02 11.86 41.38
N LEU A 17 17.75 11.47 41.25
CA LEU A 17 16.86 11.29 42.41
C LEU A 17 16.71 9.80 42.67
N SER A 18 17.60 9.28 43.52
CA SER A 18 17.49 7.93 44.09
C SER A 18 16.38 7.91 45.14
N ALA A 19 15.20 7.41 44.77
CA ALA A 19 14.18 6.99 45.73
C ALA A 19 14.05 5.46 45.69
N LEU A 20 14.27 4.83 46.85
CA LEU A 20 14.11 3.40 47.08
C LEU A 20 12.68 2.95 46.72
N LEU A 21 12.53 2.08 45.73
CA LEU A 21 11.28 1.35 45.50
C LEU A 21 11.33 0.01 46.25
N PRO A 22 10.32 -0.33 47.06
CA PRO A 22 10.31 -1.58 47.81
C PRO A 22 10.14 -2.78 46.88
N SER A 23 10.93 -3.80 47.18
CA SER A 23 10.89 -5.13 46.59
C SER A 23 9.55 -5.81 46.84
N CYS A 24 8.86 -6.20 45.75
CA CYS A 24 8.12 -7.46 45.55
C CYS A 24 7.02 -7.26 44.51
N ILE A 25 7.21 -7.77 43.29
CA ILE A 25 6.12 -7.93 42.30
C ILE A 25 6.17 -9.37 41.75
N PRO A 26 5.07 -10.15 41.77
CA PRO A 26 5.04 -11.53 41.28
C PRO A 26 5.06 -11.62 39.74
N LYS A 27 5.61 -12.72 39.23
CA LYS A 27 5.53 -13.14 37.81
C LYS A 27 4.06 -13.37 37.42
N ASN A 28 3.61 -12.74 36.33
CA ASN A 28 2.36 -13.02 35.59
C ASN A 28 1.02 -12.42 36.08
N SER A 29 0.99 -11.27 36.78
CA SER A 29 -0.28 -10.69 37.28
C SER A 29 -0.54 -9.22 36.90
N ARG A 30 -0.10 -8.76 35.72
CA ARG A 30 -0.37 -7.38 35.26
C ARG A 30 -1.55 -7.36 34.31
N GLU A 31 -2.53 -6.52 34.60
CA GLU A 31 -3.75 -6.32 33.83
C GLU A 31 -3.53 -5.32 32.71
N PHE A 32 -3.97 -5.62 31.48
CA PHE A 32 -3.90 -4.67 30.37
C PHE A 32 -4.86 -3.51 30.60
N VAL A 33 -4.48 -2.33 30.13
CA VAL A 33 -5.34 -1.14 30.22
C VAL A 33 -6.59 -1.30 29.35
N ASP A 34 -6.42 -1.79 28.12
CA ASP A 34 -7.49 -2.06 27.17
C ASP A 34 -7.04 -3.16 26.20
N GLU A 35 -7.23 -4.41 26.59
CA GLU A 35 -6.76 -5.58 25.82
C GLU A 35 -7.37 -5.66 24.41
N ALA A 36 -8.58 -5.10 24.22
CA ALA A 36 -9.25 -5.09 22.94
C ALA A 36 -8.55 -4.19 21.92
N LYS A 37 -7.85 -3.14 22.38
CA LYS A 37 -7.08 -2.25 21.52
C LYS A 37 -5.60 -2.58 21.47
N SER A 38 -5.02 -2.98 22.60
CA SER A 38 -3.61 -3.33 22.67
C SER A 38 -3.26 -4.18 23.87
N ARG A 39 -2.34 -5.13 23.65
CA ARG A 39 -1.65 -5.88 24.70
C ARG A 39 -0.32 -5.24 25.12
N HIS A 40 0.00 -4.05 24.63
CA HIS A 40 1.25 -3.39 24.99
C HIS A 40 1.13 -2.50 26.22
N PHE A 41 -0.06 -2.10 26.65
CA PHE A 41 -0.21 -1.18 27.79
C PHE A 41 -0.82 -1.89 28.98
N GLY A 42 -0.15 -1.87 30.13
CA GLY A 42 -0.56 -2.61 31.33
C GLY A 42 -0.36 -1.83 32.62
N TYR A 43 -1.19 -2.13 33.61
CA TYR A 43 -1.10 -1.57 34.94
C TYR A 43 -0.03 -2.29 35.79
N SER A 44 0.58 -1.57 36.74
CA SER A 44 1.17 -2.22 37.92
C SER A 44 0.11 -3.03 38.68
N PRO A 45 0.50 -4.03 39.51
CA PRO A 45 -0.46 -4.81 40.29
C PRO A 45 -1.38 -3.98 41.20
N ASP A 46 -0.91 -2.82 41.67
CA ASP A 46 -1.67 -1.86 42.48
C ASP A 46 -2.35 -0.76 41.64
N ARG A 47 -2.23 -0.83 40.31
CA ARG A 47 -2.72 0.14 39.31
C ARG A 47 -2.24 1.58 39.51
N SER A 48 -1.16 1.79 40.28
CA SER A 48 -0.56 3.11 40.49
C SER A 48 0.36 3.57 39.36
N GLN A 49 0.73 2.67 38.44
CA GLN A 49 1.66 2.94 37.33
C GLN A 49 1.20 2.26 36.04
N ILE A 50 1.63 2.81 34.89
CA ILE A 50 1.42 2.23 33.56
C ILE A 50 2.77 1.79 32.99
N PHE A 51 2.78 0.61 32.38
CA PHE A 51 3.93 0.05 31.68
C PHE A 51 3.58 -0.23 30.21
N TYR A 52 4.60 -0.17 29.37
CA TYR A 52 4.55 -0.55 27.98
C TYR A 52 5.35 -1.84 27.72
N GLU A 53 4.78 -2.80 26.99
CA GLU A 53 5.42 -4.06 26.63
C GLU A 53 6.14 -4.01 25.30
N TYR A 54 7.46 -4.24 25.34
CA TYR A 54 8.26 -4.59 24.18
C TYR A 54 8.19 -6.10 23.93
N THR A 55 7.80 -6.46 22.71
CA THR A 55 7.74 -7.85 22.24
C THR A 55 9.11 -8.44 21.91
N HIS A 56 10.18 -7.65 21.99
CA HIS A 56 11.56 -8.06 21.71
C HIS A 56 12.49 -7.67 22.86
N ASP A 57 13.52 -8.50 23.09
CA ASP A 57 14.55 -8.31 24.12
C ASP A 57 15.30 -6.97 23.96
N PRO A 58 15.10 -5.98 24.84
CA PRO A 58 15.74 -4.68 24.79
C PRO A 58 17.23 -4.72 25.10
N SER A 59 17.76 -5.83 25.63
CA SER A 59 19.22 -5.98 25.80
C SER A 59 19.98 -5.99 24.47
N ARG A 60 19.27 -6.11 23.35
CA ARG A 60 19.78 -5.95 21.98
C ARG A 60 19.43 -4.63 21.31
N SER A 61 18.58 -3.81 21.93
CA SER A 61 18.29 -2.46 21.46
C SER A 61 19.14 -1.46 22.23
N ASN A 62 20.07 -0.79 21.58
CA ASN A 62 20.86 0.30 22.19
C ASN A 62 20.02 1.58 22.35
N ASP A 63 18.79 1.47 22.87
CA ASP A 63 17.99 2.64 23.24
C ASP A 63 18.53 3.23 24.56
N PRO A 64 19.17 4.41 24.53
CA PRO A 64 19.85 5.01 25.68
C PRO A 64 18.90 5.45 26.81
N LEU A 65 17.59 5.34 26.64
CA LEU A 65 16.58 5.68 27.66
C LEU A 65 15.86 4.46 28.25
N THR A 66 16.32 3.23 27.95
CA THR A 66 15.86 2.03 28.66
C THR A 66 16.30 2.13 30.12
N VAL A 67 15.38 2.47 31.03
CA VAL A 67 15.66 2.40 32.47
C VAL A 67 15.84 0.93 32.85
N PHE A 68 17.09 0.49 32.95
CA PHE A 68 17.44 -0.83 33.45
C PHE A 68 17.06 -0.94 34.93
N ILE A 69 15.94 -1.61 35.23
CA ILE A 69 15.71 -2.09 36.59
C ILE A 69 16.65 -3.28 36.81
N ARG A 70 17.88 -3.02 37.26
CA ARG A 70 18.86 -4.08 37.59
C ARG A 70 18.25 -5.05 38.60
N GLY A 71 18.05 -6.30 38.18
CA GLY A 71 17.79 -7.42 39.08
C GLY A 71 16.86 -8.52 38.59
N ARG A 72 16.24 -8.44 37.40
CA ARG A 72 15.35 -9.51 36.88
C ARG A 72 15.37 -9.60 35.36
N ASN A 73 15.30 -10.81 34.82
CA ASN A 73 15.14 -11.13 33.40
C ASN A 73 13.74 -10.76 32.83
N ASP A 74 13.10 -9.70 33.32
CA ASP A 74 11.78 -9.23 32.86
C ASP A 74 11.96 -8.12 31.81
N TYR A 75 12.64 -8.47 30.72
CA TYR A 75 13.05 -7.60 29.61
C TYR A 75 11.88 -6.97 28.82
N HIS A 76 10.63 -7.09 29.26
CA HIS A 76 9.48 -6.80 28.40
C HIS A 76 8.74 -5.53 28.77
N TRP A 77 8.75 -5.04 30.00
CA TRP A 77 7.84 -3.97 30.43
C TRP A 77 8.58 -2.74 30.94
N VAL A 78 8.41 -1.61 30.25
CA VAL A 78 9.05 -0.33 30.58
C VAL A 78 8.02 0.63 31.15
N LEU A 79 8.35 1.31 32.24
CA LEU A 79 7.48 2.33 32.84
C LEU A 79 7.20 3.44 31.84
N ILE A 80 5.95 3.87 31.74
CA ILE A 80 5.58 5.07 30.99
C ILE A 80 5.74 6.27 31.93
N PRO A 81 6.68 7.19 31.66
CA PRO A 81 6.98 8.29 32.56
C PRO A 81 5.78 9.23 32.64
N GLU A 82 5.50 9.69 33.85
CA GLU A 82 4.46 10.68 34.15
C GLU A 82 3.03 10.28 33.74
N ALA A 83 2.77 9.03 33.38
CA ALA A 83 1.41 8.56 33.10
C ALA A 83 0.49 8.73 34.31
N ASN A 84 -0.71 9.28 34.09
CA ASN A 84 -1.81 9.29 35.04
C ASN A 84 -2.68 8.04 34.82
N PRO A 85 -2.56 6.99 35.66
CA PRO A 85 -3.26 5.72 35.42
C PRO A 85 -4.78 5.84 35.47
N GLN A 86 -5.31 6.86 36.15
CA GLN A 86 -6.75 7.07 36.32
C GLN A 86 -7.43 7.58 35.05
N THR A 87 -6.69 8.31 34.22
CA THR A 87 -7.21 8.91 32.97
C THR A 87 -6.59 8.29 31.72
N PHE A 88 -5.63 7.37 31.89
CA PHE A 88 -4.93 6.70 30.80
C PHE A 88 -5.88 5.89 29.91
N ARG A 89 -5.78 6.07 28.60
CA ARG A 89 -6.60 5.42 27.57
C ARG A 89 -5.73 4.99 26.41
N VAL A 90 -5.86 3.72 26.02
CA VAL A 90 -5.25 3.18 24.81
C VAL A 90 -6.01 3.69 23.59
N LEU A 91 -5.27 4.14 22.58
CA LEU A 91 -5.79 4.53 21.27
C LEU A 91 -5.60 3.40 20.26
N ASP A 92 -4.40 2.82 20.22
CA ASP A 92 -4.04 1.65 19.42
C ASP A 92 -2.77 0.96 19.97
N ASN A 93 -2.12 0.10 19.18
CA ASN A 93 -0.92 -0.62 19.59
C ASN A 93 0.30 0.25 19.90
N ASN A 94 0.36 1.46 19.35
CA ASN A 94 1.47 2.38 19.49
C ASN A 94 1.11 3.60 20.32
N PHE A 95 -0.16 4.01 20.34
CA PHE A 95 -0.57 5.24 20.97
C PHE A 95 -1.48 5.03 22.17
N ALA A 96 -1.24 5.82 23.19
CA ALA A 96 -2.13 6.01 24.32
C ALA A 96 -2.12 7.47 24.75
N ARG A 97 -3.05 7.88 25.61
CA ARG A 97 -3.09 9.23 26.16
C ARG A 97 -3.62 9.23 27.58
N ASP A 98 -3.30 10.25 28.34
CA ASP A 98 -3.99 10.57 29.59
C ASP A 98 -4.57 11.99 29.55
N ASP A 99 -4.84 12.60 30.69
CA ASP A 99 -5.38 13.96 30.78
C ASP A 99 -4.36 15.06 30.44
N ARG A 100 -3.08 14.72 30.29
CA ARG A 100 -1.98 15.67 30.14
C ARG A 100 -1.07 15.39 28.93
N HIS A 101 -0.89 14.14 28.54
CA HIS A 101 0.10 13.73 27.54
C HIS A 101 -0.48 12.76 26.51
N LEU A 102 0.07 12.83 25.29
CA LEU A 102 0.06 11.70 24.35
C LEU A 102 1.30 10.84 24.61
N TYR A 103 1.13 9.53 24.51
CA TYR A 103 2.20 8.56 24.59
C TYR A 103 2.35 7.85 23.25
N PHE A 104 3.57 7.82 22.74
CA PHE A 104 3.99 6.91 21.69
C PHE A 104 4.84 5.82 22.33
N ARG A 105 4.28 4.61 22.40
CA ARG A 105 4.82 3.46 23.11
C ARG A 105 5.05 3.82 24.58
N ASN A 106 6.29 3.73 25.06
CA ASN A 106 6.66 4.07 26.42
C ASN A 106 7.07 5.54 26.63
N ARG A 107 6.94 6.41 25.63
CA ARG A 107 7.44 7.80 25.69
C ARG A 107 6.32 8.81 25.57
N ILE A 108 6.48 9.95 26.23
CA ILE A 108 5.68 11.15 25.97
C ILE A 108 6.01 11.64 24.55
N ALA A 109 4.99 11.84 23.72
CA ALA A 109 5.13 12.46 22.41
C ALA A 109 4.95 13.97 22.54
N ASP A 110 5.99 14.65 23.01
CA ASP A 110 6.01 16.11 23.24
C ASP A 110 6.18 16.94 21.96
N PHE A 111 6.56 16.28 20.86
CA PHE A 111 6.73 16.89 19.53
C PHE A 111 5.42 17.05 18.74
N VAL A 112 4.28 16.59 19.27
CA VAL A 112 2.96 16.73 18.62
C VAL A 112 2.04 17.66 19.42
N ASP A 113 1.09 18.27 18.73
CA ASP A 113 -0.01 19.02 19.36
C ASP A 113 -1.05 18.03 19.92
N TYR A 114 -0.85 17.64 21.18
CA TYR A 114 -1.67 16.65 21.87
C TYR A 114 -3.20 16.87 21.73
N PRO A 115 -3.76 18.08 21.97
CA PRO A 115 -5.20 18.28 21.92
C PRO A 115 -5.83 17.96 20.56
N THR A 116 -5.06 18.07 19.48
CA THR A 116 -5.56 17.92 18.11
C THR A 116 -5.05 16.67 17.40
N PHE A 117 -4.09 15.95 17.99
CA PHE A 117 -3.52 14.73 17.44
C PHE A 117 -4.57 13.60 17.28
N ARG A 118 -4.62 13.01 16.09
CA ARG A 118 -5.49 11.88 15.76
C ARG A 118 -4.99 11.08 14.57
N HIS A 119 -5.44 9.84 14.47
CA HIS A 119 -5.33 9.05 13.24
C HIS A 119 -6.16 9.69 12.11
N LEU A 120 -5.64 9.65 10.88
CA LEU A 120 -6.33 10.13 9.68
C LEU A 120 -6.89 8.91 8.92
N PRO A 121 -8.22 8.67 8.94
CA PRO A 121 -8.82 7.50 8.31
C PRO A 121 -8.54 7.43 6.80
N HIS A 122 -8.58 6.20 6.27
CA HIS A 122 -8.36 5.87 4.85
C HIS A 122 -6.94 6.10 4.32
N LEU A 123 -6.02 6.64 5.13
CA LEU A 123 -4.60 6.67 4.80
C LEU A 123 -3.84 5.70 5.68
N HIS A 124 -2.90 4.97 5.10
CA HIS A 124 -2.15 3.96 5.85
C HIS A 124 -1.23 4.61 6.88
N ARG A 125 -1.38 4.25 8.16
CA ARG A 125 -0.48 4.64 9.26
C ARG A 125 -0.21 6.15 9.33
N THR A 126 -1.23 6.95 9.02
CA THR A 126 -1.12 8.41 8.90
C THR A 126 -1.84 9.09 10.06
N TYR A 127 -1.20 10.07 10.67
CA TYR A 127 -1.70 10.83 11.81
C TYR A 127 -1.59 12.32 11.51
N ILE A 128 -2.37 13.12 12.23
CA ILE A 128 -2.44 14.56 11.99
C ILE A 128 -2.73 15.29 13.28
N ASP A 129 -2.15 16.48 13.42
CA ASP A 129 -2.49 17.45 14.46
C ASP A 129 -2.74 18.84 13.83
N ALA A 130 -2.85 19.89 14.63
CA ALA A 130 -3.11 21.24 14.15
C ALA A 130 -2.00 21.85 13.27
N LYS A 131 -0.79 21.28 13.30
CA LYS A 131 0.43 21.83 12.70
C LYS A 131 1.03 20.92 11.63
N HIS A 132 1.03 19.61 11.84
CA HIS A 132 1.72 18.68 10.97
C HIS A 132 0.88 17.44 10.65
N VAL A 133 1.24 16.82 9.53
CA VAL A 133 0.82 15.47 9.16
C VAL A 133 2.01 14.55 9.37
N TYR A 134 1.75 13.36 9.91
CA TYR A 134 2.78 12.40 10.27
C TYR A 134 2.52 11.05 9.62
N GLN A 135 3.58 10.37 9.23
CA GLN A 135 3.55 8.95 8.87
C GLN A 135 4.27 8.15 9.95
N LEU A 136 3.64 7.07 10.44
CA LEU A 136 4.33 6.11 11.29
C LEU A 136 5.20 5.19 10.41
N LYS A 137 6.52 5.36 10.54
CA LYS A 137 7.54 4.56 9.84
C LYS A 137 8.15 3.52 10.76
N THR A 138 8.81 2.55 10.15
CA THR A 138 9.63 1.55 10.84
C THR A 138 10.98 1.51 10.12
N SER A 139 12.09 1.76 10.82
CA SER A 139 13.44 1.52 10.31
C SER A 139 14.05 0.29 10.99
N ARG A 140 14.84 -0.47 10.25
CA ARG A 140 15.71 -1.51 10.82
C ARG A 140 17.06 -0.86 11.08
N GLU A 141 17.41 -0.73 12.35
CA GLU A 141 18.72 -0.21 12.75
C GLU A 141 19.61 -1.37 13.18
N ASP A 142 20.84 -1.38 12.67
CA ASP A 142 21.90 -2.28 13.09
C ASP A 142 22.75 -1.61 14.16
N PHE A 143 22.98 -2.32 15.25
CA PHE A 143 23.81 -1.90 16.36
C PHE A 143 24.96 -2.88 16.52
N ILE A 144 26.14 -2.36 16.82
CA ILE A 144 27.29 -3.17 17.20
C ILE A 144 27.39 -3.08 18.72
N ASP A 145 27.33 -4.23 19.40
CA ASP A 145 27.52 -4.29 20.84
C ASP A 145 28.99 -4.05 21.23
N GLU A 146 29.25 -3.93 22.54
CA GLU A 146 30.60 -3.70 23.08
C GLU A 146 31.61 -4.83 22.74
N ASN A 147 31.13 -5.99 22.31
CA ASN A 147 31.93 -7.15 21.93
C ASN A 147 32.09 -7.29 20.40
N GLY A 148 31.55 -6.35 19.62
CA GLY A 148 31.62 -6.36 18.16
C GLY A 148 30.54 -7.21 17.48
N ALA A 149 29.54 -7.71 18.20
CA ALA A 149 28.44 -8.45 17.62
C ALA A 149 27.36 -7.50 17.06
N THR A 150 26.87 -7.80 15.85
CA THR A 150 25.78 -7.04 15.24
C THR A 150 24.43 -7.55 15.74
N ALA A 151 23.65 -6.65 16.32
CA ALA A 151 22.23 -6.84 16.63
C ALA A 151 21.40 -5.91 15.73
N SER A 152 20.17 -6.27 15.42
CA SER A 152 19.28 -5.41 14.63
C SER A 152 17.90 -5.32 15.25
N ALA A 153 17.33 -4.12 15.26
CA ALA A 153 16.04 -3.83 15.88
C ALA A 153 15.17 -2.94 14.99
N ASP A 154 13.87 -3.20 15.01
CA ASP A 154 12.88 -2.36 14.34
C ASP A 154 12.52 -1.18 15.25
N LEU A 155 12.89 0.02 14.81
CA LEU A 155 12.50 1.27 15.46
C LEU A 155 11.31 1.87 14.73
N GLN A 156 10.22 2.06 15.47
CA GLN A 156 9.09 2.83 14.98
C GLN A 156 9.20 4.27 15.42
N TYR A 157 8.85 5.20 14.54
CA TYR A 157 8.83 6.63 14.81
C TYR A 157 7.77 7.33 13.94
N LEU A 158 7.31 8.48 14.40
CA LEU A 158 6.50 9.39 13.60
C LEU A 158 7.45 10.30 12.82
N ASP A 159 7.29 10.29 11.51
CA ASP A 159 8.01 11.18 10.60
C ASP A 159 7.05 12.27 10.12
N ILE A 160 7.51 13.51 10.05
CA ILE A 160 6.70 14.61 9.51
C ILE A 160 6.67 14.45 7.98
N ILE A 161 5.48 14.55 7.40
CA ILE A 161 5.32 14.66 5.96
C ILE A 161 5.65 16.10 5.59
N GLU A 162 6.86 16.33 5.10
CA GLU A 162 7.32 17.64 4.67
C GLU A 162 6.40 18.26 3.61
N GLU A 163 6.26 19.59 3.63
CA GLU A 163 5.39 20.40 2.76
C GLU A 163 3.86 20.18 2.92
N ALA A 164 3.43 19.22 3.75
CA ALA A 164 2.00 18.98 3.98
C ALA A 164 1.34 20.09 4.81
N ASP A 165 0.28 20.70 4.28
CA ASP A 165 -0.60 21.59 5.06
C ASP A 165 -1.64 20.79 5.84
N ALA A 166 -1.38 20.58 7.13
CA ALA A 166 -2.27 19.85 8.04
C ALA A 166 -3.72 20.37 8.10
N LYS A 167 -3.97 21.65 7.76
CA LYS A 167 -5.35 22.18 7.78
C LYS A 167 -6.19 21.66 6.62
N THR A 168 -5.56 21.35 5.50
CA THR A 168 -6.25 20.99 4.25
C THR A 168 -5.93 19.58 3.77
N TYR A 169 -4.97 18.91 4.41
CA TYR A 169 -4.56 17.55 4.09
C TYR A 169 -5.69 16.53 4.26
N ARG A 170 -5.95 15.77 3.19
CA ARG A 170 -7.00 14.75 3.15
C ARG A 170 -6.71 13.67 2.11
N PRO A 171 -7.23 12.44 2.28
CA PRO A 171 -7.16 11.41 1.26
C PRO A 171 -7.85 11.84 -0.05
N LEU A 172 -7.24 11.48 -1.17
CA LEU A 172 -7.82 11.55 -2.50
C LEU A 172 -8.66 10.28 -2.71
N TYR A 173 -9.89 10.29 -2.18
CA TYR A 173 -10.87 9.19 -2.28
C TYR A 173 -10.46 7.86 -1.61
N PRO A 174 -11.38 7.21 -0.90
CA PRO A 174 -11.59 5.78 -1.05
C PRO A 174 -12.82 5.55 -1.92
N LEU A 175 -12.79 4.65 -2.91
CA LEU A 175 -14.04 4.18 -3.50
C LEU A 175 -14.87 3.47 -2.41
N ALA A 176 -16.21 3.49 -2.57
CA ALA A 176 -17.09 2.75 -1.69
C ALA A 176 -16.72 1.25 -1.67
N GLY A 177 -16.20 0.77 -0.55
CA GLY A 177 -15.78 -0.61 -0.35
C GLY A 177 -14.28 -0.83 -0.11
N GLU A 178 -13.44 0.17 -0.36
CA GLU A 178 -11.98 0.08 -0.14
C GLU A 178 -11.57 0.52 1.27
N THR A 179 -10.55 -0.14 1.83
CA THR A 179 -10.08 0.10 3.20
C THR A 179 -9.13 1.29 3.33
N GLY A 180 -8.65 1.85 2.23
CA GLY A 180 -7.79 3.03 2.20
C GLY A 180 -7.30 3.40 0.79
N THR A 181 -6.51 4.46 0.72
CA THR A 181 -5.81 4.97 -0.47
C THR A 181 -4.41 5.41 -0.05
N ASP A 182 -3.47 5.37 -0.98
CA ASP A 182 -2.14 5.93 -0.79
C ASP A 182 -2.03 7.37 -1.31
N TRP A 183 -3.09 7.90 -1.92
CA TRP A 183 -3.12 9.25 -2.46
C TRP A 183 -3.76 10.23 -1.48
N ALA A 184 -3.14 11.39 -1.34
CA ALA A 184 -3.66 12.50 -0.55
C ALA A 184 -3.41 13.83 -1.23
N LYS A 185 -4.09 14.86 -0.76
CA LYS A 185 -3.86 16.24 -1.19
C LYS A 185 -4.07 17.21 -0.06
N ASP A 186 -3.40 18.35 -0.15
CA ASP A 186 -3.70 19.54 0.63
C ASP A 186 -4.10 20.70 -0.33
N ALA A 187 -3.99 21.96 0.11
CA ALA A 187 -4.32 23.15 -0.68
C ALA A 187 -3.46 23.36 -1.93
N HIS A 188 -2.23 22.83 -1.96
CA HIS A 188 -1.23 23.14 -2.99
C HIS A 188 -0.46 21.92 -3.51
N HIS A 189 -0.53 20.80 -2.80
CA HIS A 189 0.29 19.62 -3.04
C HIS A 189 -0.57 18.37 -3.23
N ILE A 190 -0.03 17.44 -4.02
CA ILE A 190 -0.52 16.07 -4.16
C ILE A 190 0.56 15.16 -3.58
N PHE A 191 0.12 14.17 -2.81
CA PHE A 191 0.98 13.19 -2.17
C PHE A 191 0.59 11.78 -2.60
N ARG A 192 1.58 10.91 -2.69
CA ARG A 192 1.39 9.47 -2.88
C ARG A 192 2.29 8.73 -1.90
N HIS A 193 1.76 7.73 -1.20
CA HIS A 193 2.46 7.03 -0.13
C HIS A 193 3.06 7.97 0.93
N ASN A 194 2.37 9.08 1.20
CA ASN A 194 2.84 10.16 2.08
C ASN A 194 4.13 10.86 1.62
N GLU A 195 4.46 10.78 0.33
CA GLU A 195 5.55 11.54 -0.29
C GLU A 195 4.99 12.55 -1.30
N LEU A 196 5.64 13.71 -1.41
CA LEU A 196 5.25 14.75 -2.36
C LEU A 196 5.42 14.24 -3.80
N VAL A 197 4.37 14.35 -4.61
CA VAL A 197 4.46 14.02 -6.04
C VAL A 197 5.04 15.21 -6.77
N ASP A 198 6.26 15.04 -7.29
CA ASP A 198 6.99 16.12 -7.97
C ASP A 198 6.32 16.53 -9.30
N SER A 199 6.44 17.83 -9.61
CA SER A 199 6.03 18.49 -10.84
C SER A 199 4.62 18.09 -11.31
N VAL A 200 3.68 18.15 -10.36
CA VAL A 200 2.24 18.09 -10.61
C VAL A 200 1.71 19.48 -10.91
N ASP A 201 0.92 19.62 -11.97
CA ASP A 201 0.09 20.80 -12.15
C ASP A 201 -1.18 20.67 -11.29
N TYR A 202 -1.12 21.25 -10.09
CA TYR A 202 -2.19 21.11 -9.10
C TYR A 202 -3.56 21.64 -9.58
N GLN A 203 -3.58 22.67 -10.42
CA GLN A 203 -4.83 23.29 -10.89
C GLN A 203 -5.61 22.36 -11.83
N THR A 204 -4.87 21.67 -12.69
CA THR A 204 -5.42 20.75 -13.68
C THR A 204 -5.45 19.29 -13.22
N PHE A 205 -4.84 18.96 -12.08
CA PHE A 205 -4.89 17.62 -11.51
C PHE A 205 -6.33 17.15 -11.26
N ARG A 206 -6.63 15.93 -11.69
CA ARG A 206 -7.92 15.25 -11.56
C ARG A 206 -7.70 13.78 -11.22
N THR A 207 -8.47 13.30 -10.26
CA THR A 207 -8.71 11.87 -10.06
C THR A 207 -9.72 11.41 -11.10
N LEU A 208 -9.33 10.50 -11.99
CA LEU A 208 -10.18 10.00 -13.07
C LEU A 208 -10.87 8.70 -12.65
N THR A 209 -10.09 7.78 -12.09
CA THR A 209 -10.56 6.51 -11.50
C THR A 209 -9.85 6.31 -10.16
N THR A 210 -10.12 5.20 -9.46
CA THR A 210 -9.37 4.81 -8.25
C THR A 210 -7.88 4.77 -8.51
N PHE A 211 -7.50 4.19 -9.64
CA PHE A 211 -6.11 3.85 -9.95
C PHE A 211 -5.47 4.80 -10.93
N ILE A 212 -6.21 5.75 -11.52
CA ILE A 212 -5.71 6.66 -12.55
C ILE A 212 -6.03 8.10 -12.18
N HIS A 213 -5.00 8.92 -12.18
CA HIS A 213 -5.09 10.37 -12.02
C HIS A 213 -4.31 11.04 -13.15
N ALA A 214 -4.59 12.30 -13.43
CA ALA A 214 -3.85 13.03 -14.44
C ALA A 214 -3.90 14.53 -14.18
N ASP A 215 -2.93 15.24 -14.73
CA ASP A 215 -2.98 16.68 -14.93
C ASP A 215 -2.76 17.00 -16.42
N LYS A 216 -2.56 18.28 -16.76
CA LYS A 216 -2.33 18.70 -18.15
C LYS A 216 -1.04 18.12 -18.77
N ASP A 217 -0.05 17.75 -17.97
CA ASP A 217 1.28 17.34 -18.40
C ASP A 217 1.53 15.84 -18.25
N PHE A 218 0.87 15.17 -17.29
CA PHE A 218 1.18 13.80 -16.90
C PHE A 218 -0.05 12.96 -16.52
N ILE A 219 0.11 11.64 -16.67
CA ILE A 219 -0.77 10.60 -16.15
C ILE A 219 -0.06 9.88 -15.01
N TYR A 220 -0.81 9.60 -13.95
CA TYR A 220 -0.37 8.97 -12.72
C TYR A 220 -1.23 7.74 -12.46
N SER A 221 -0.64 6.73 -11.82
CA SER A 221 -1.38 5.56 -11.38
C SER A 221 -0.73 4.92 -10.16
N GLU A 222 -1.53 4.23 -9.37
CA GLU A 222 -1.06 3.41 -8.24
C GLU A 222 -0.07 2.32 -8.70
N PHE A 223 -0.20 1.86 -9.94
CA PHE A 223 0.64 0.78 -10.46
C PHE A 223 1.93 1.30 -11.13
N LEU A 224 2.08 2.62 -11.26
CA LEU A 224 3.24 3.22 -11.88
C LEU A 224 4.32 3.57 -10.85
N LYS A 225 5.56 3.21 -11.16
CA LYS A 225 6.74 3.73 -10.46
C LYS A 225 7.02 5.19 -10.84
N THR A 226 6.71 5.55 -12.08
CA THR A 226 6.95 6.89 -12.64
C THR A 226 5.72 7.36 -13.43
N LYS A 227 5.46 8.67 -13.42
CA LYS A 227 4.40 9.29 -14.22
C LYS A 227 4.67 9.15 -15.73
N ILE A 228 3.60 9.02 -16.53
CA ILE A 228 3.67 8.97 -17.99
C ILE A 228 3.39 10.37 -18.54
N PRO A 229 4.17 10.90 -19.51
CA PRO A 229 3.83 12.15 -20.16
C PRO A 229 2.43 12.09 -20.79
N ASN A 230 1.61 13.10 -20.55
CA ASN A 230 0.37 13.33 -21.28
C ASN A 230 0.68 13.93 -22.67
N SER A 231 1.69 13.40 -23.36
CA SER A 231 2.17 13.83 -24.69
C SER A 231 1.13 13.62 -25.79
N HIS A 232 0.00 13.02 -25.44
CA HIS A 232 -1.02 12.57 -26.35
C HIS A 232 -2.44 13.07 -26.04
N GLY A 233 -2.62 13.96 -25.05
CA GLY A 233 -3.90 14.63 -24.80
C GLY A 233 -4.12 15.84 -25.72
N SER A 234 -5.33 15.95 -26.29
CA SER A 234 -5.88 17.21 -26.82
C SER A 234 -6.27 18.10 -25.63
N SER A 235 -6.40 19.41 -25.84
CA SER A 235 -6.98 20.34 -24.86
C SER A 235 -8.42 19.99 -24.41
N GLU A 236 -9.04 18.96 -25.00
CA GLU A 236 -10.42 18.53 -24.76
C GLU A 236 -10.62 17.45 -23.66
N GLY A 237 -9.54 17.03 -22.99
CA GLY A 237 -9.63 16.34 -21.69
C GLY A 237 -9.85 14.83 -21.71
N PHE A 238 -9.73 14.22 -20.53
CA PHE A 238 -9.91 12.79 -20.28
C PHE A 238 -11.40 12.42 -20.18
N ARG A 239 -11.78 11.28 -20.79
CA ARG A 239 -13.12 10.70 -20.72
C ARG A 239 -13.05 9.31 -20.09
N ILE A 240 -14.15 8.85 -19.50
CA ILE A 240 -14.18 7.59 -18.74
C ILE A 240 -15.32 6.70 -19.25
N ILE A 241 -15.01 5.43 -19.51
CA ILE A 241 -15.98 4.37 -19.74
C ILE A 241 -15.93 3.42 -18.55
N ARG A 242 -17.06 3.29 -17.85
CA ARG A 242 -17.19 2.36 -16.72
C ARG A 242 -17.60 0.99 -17.26
N LYS A 243 -16.78 -0.03 -17.08
CA LYS A 243 -17.12 -1.44 -17.43
C LYS A 243 -17.24 -2.26 -16.16
N GLN A 244 -17.81 -3.47 -16.28
CA GLN A 244 -18.02 -4.36 -15.14
C GLN A 244 -16.71 -4.74 -14.43
N ASN A 245 -15.62 -4.88 -15.20
CA ASN A 245 -14.34 -5.40 -14.69
C ASN A 245 -13.21 -4.37 -14.66
N ALA A 246 -13.39 -3.20 -15.29
CA ALA A 246 -12.38 -2.14 -15.30
C ALA A 246 -12.98 -0.78 -15.66
N ASP A 247 -12.45 0.29 -15.08
CA ASP A 247 -12.68 1.64 -15.56
C ASP A 247 -11.63 1.99 -16.62
N ILE A 248 -12.09 2.44 -17.77
CA ILE A 248 -11.26 2.80 -18.92
C ILE A 248 -11.21 4.32 -19.01
N VAL A 249 -10.02 4.89 -18.98
CA VAL A 249 -9.78 6.31 -19.22
C VAL A 249 -9.30 6.47 -20.66
N TYR A 250 -9.80 7.43 -21.41
CA TYR A 250 -9.34 7.63 -22.78
C TYR A 250 -9.33 9.11 -23.18
N THR A 251 -8.55 9.38 -24.23
CA THR A 251 -8.43 10.64 -24.95
C THR A 251 -8.72 10.35 -26.43
N ASP A 252 -8.59 11.36 -27.29
CA ASP A 252 -8.77 11.16 -28.74
C ASP A 252 -7.62 10.33 -29.39
N ARG A 253 -6.53 10.07 -28.66
CA ARG A 253 -5.35 9.38 -29.19
C ARG A 253 -4.99 8.11 -28.44
N TYR A 254 -5.30 8.04 -27.14
CA TYR A 254 -4.94 6.91 -26.31
C TYR A 254 -6.05 6.50 -25.35
N LEU A 255 -6.09 5.20 -25.08
CA LEU A 255 -6.87 4.54 -24.04
C LEU A 255 -5.93 4.02 -22.96
N TYR A 256 -6.36 4.13 -21.70
CA TYR A 256 -5.68 3.70 -20.49
C TYR A 256 -6.63 2.84 -19.66
N TYR A 257 -6.16 1.68 -19.20
CA TYR A 257 -6.90 0.89 -18.23
C TYR A 257 -5.96 0.22 -17.24
N ALA A 258 -6.40 0.09 -15.99
CA ALA A 258 -5.61 -0.46 -14.91
C ALA A 258 -6.16 -1.85 -14.53
N LEU A 259 -5.30 -2.87 -14.53
CA LEU A 259 -5.64 -4.27 -14.21
C LEU A 259 -4.41 -5.04 -13.75
N ALA A 260 -4.61 -5.94 -12.77
CA ALA A 260 -3.58 -6.86 -12.27
C ALA A 260 -2.25 -6.14 -11.95
N ASP A 261 -2.34 -5.10 -11.13
CA ASP A 261 -1.20 -4.30 -10.68
C ASP A 261 -0.40 -3.61 -11.80
N SER A 262 -1.03 -3.37 -12.95
CA SER A 262 -0.43 -2.73 -14.11
C SER A 262 -1.36 -1.67 -14.72
N LEU A 263 -0.76 -0.63 -15.31
CA LEU A 263 -1.46 0.32 -16.17
C LEU A 263 -1.09 0.03 -17.62
N TYR A 264 -2.10 -0.15 -18.47
CA TYR A 264 -1.93 -0.41 -19.88
C TYR A 264 -2.36 0.79 -20.72
N GLU A 265 -1.60 1.07 -21.78
CA GLU A 265 -1.80 2.18 -22.71
C GLU A 265 -1.92 1.66 -24.14
N TYR A 266 -2.92 2.14 -24.88
CA TYR A 266 -3.17 1.76 -26.28
C TYR A 266 -3.44 2.99 -27.13
N PRO A 267 -2.83 3.10 -28.33
CA PRO A 267 -3.27 4.08 -29.29
C PRO A 267 -4.69 3.75 -29.75
N VAL A 268 -5.55 4.76 -29.86
CA VAL A 268 -6.92 4.64 -30.35
C VAL A 268 -7.16 5.63 -31.50
N GLN A 269 -7.84 5.16 -32.54
CA GLN A 269 -8.33 5.97 -33.66
C GLN A 269 -9.82 6.25 -33.50
N ASP A 270 -10.60 5.23 -33.13
CA ASP A 270 -12.03 5.35 -32.86
C ASP A 270 -12.42 4.50 -31.64
N ILE A 271 -12.64 5.16 -30.52
CA ILE A 271 -13.06 4.51 -29.27
C ILE A 271 -14.40 3.77 -29.41
N ALA A 272 -15.25 4.13 -30.38
CA ALA A 272 -16.51 3.43 -30.62
C ALA A 272 -16.28 1.98 -31.11
N THR A 273 -15.08 1.66 -31.58
CA THR A 273 -14.68 0.31 -31.98
C THR A 273 -14.19 -0.54 -30.82
N LEU A 274 -14.11 0.01 -29.61
CA LEU A 274 -13.78 -0.75 -28.41
C LEU A 274 -14.84 -1.83 -28.17
N GLY A 275 -14.50 -3.06 -28.52
CA GLY A 275 -15.33 -4.23 -28.27
C GLY A 275 -14.77 -5.00 -27.08
N ASP A 276 -15.60 -5.19 -26.06
CA ASP A 276 -15.28 -6.11 -24.98
C ASP A 276 -15.90 -7.46 -25.30
N PHE A 277 -15.19 -8.52 -24.92
CA PHE A 277 -15.75 -9.86 -24.87
C PHE A 277 -16.28 -10.14 -23.47
N ASP A 278 -17.10 -11.19 -23.30
CA ASP A 278 -17.29 -11.79 -21.97
C ASP A 278 -16.03 -12.58 -21.58
N SER A 279 -14.89 -11.91 -21.57
CA SER A 279 -13.57 -12.43 -21.22
C SER A 279 -12.84 -11.41 -20.36
N ALA A 280 -12.04 -11.91 -19.41
CA ALA A 280 -11.21 -11.09 -18.55
C ALA A 280 -9.92 -10.58 -19.24
N PHE A 281 -9.54 -11.15 -20.39
CA PHE A 281 -8.18 -10.96 -20.94
C PHE A 281 -8.15 -10.44 -22.37
N TYR A 282 -9.21 -10.63 -23.14
CA TYR A 282 -9.27 -10.23 -24.54
C TYR A 282 -10.15 -9.00 -24.72
N PHE A 283 -9.78 -8.14 -25.67
CA PHE A 283 -10.64 -7.09 -26.19
C PHE A 283 -10.26 -6.73 -27.62
N THR A 284 -11.11 -5.95 -28.28
CA THR A 284 -10.85 -5.40 -29.62
C THR A 284 -10.83 -3.90 -29.59
N LEU A 285 -9.94 -3.32 -30.40
CA LEU A 285 -9.84 -1.88 -30.58
C LEU A 285 -9.27 -1.59 -31.98
N ASP A 286 -9.91 -0.69 -32.72
CA ASP A 286 -9.54 -0.30 -34.09
C ASP A 286 -9.34 -1.49 -35.04
N GLY A 287 -10.20 -2.52 -34.93
CA GLY A 287 -10.12 -3.73 -35.76
C GLY A 287 -8.95 -4.67 -35.43
N ARG A 288 -8.26 -4.45 -34.31
CA ARG A 288 -7.20 -5.33 -33.78
C ARG A 288 -7.72 -6.08 -32.56
N VAL A 289 -7.11 -7.23 -32.29
CA VAL A 289 -7.36 -8.02 -31.09
C VAL A 289 -6.16 -7.92 -30.16
N TYR A 290 -6.43 -7.78 -28.87
CA TYR A 290 -5.42 -7.72 -27.82
C TYR A 290 -5.67 -8.82 -26.79
N TYR A 291 -4.60 -9.42 -26.28
CA TYR A 291 -4.56 -10.23 -25.06
C TYR A 291 -3.74 -9.47 -24.02
N TYR A 292 -4.37 -9.00 -22.94
CA TYR A 292 -3.82 -7.93 -22.11
C TYR A 292 -3.25 -6.81 -22.99
N ASN A 293 -1.95 -6.54 -22.93
CA ASN A 293 -1.24 -5.50 -23.67
C ASN A 293 -0.59 -5.93 -24.97
N GLU A 294 -0.74 -7.19 -25.33
CA GLU A 294 -0.10 -7.73 -26.51
C GLU A 294 -1.14 -7.84 -27.63
N GLN A 295 -0.88 -7.13 -28.73
CA GLN A 295 -1.65 -7.33 -29.94
C GLN A 295 -1.46 -8.77 -30.42
N ILE A 296 -2.54 -9.42 -30.85
CA ILE A 296 -2.52 -10.74 -31.47
C ILE A 296 -2.37 -10.53 -32.98
N PRO A 297 -1.19 -10.73 -33.58
CA PRO A 297 -0.97 -10.43 -34.99
C PRO A 297 -1.77 -11.40 -35.86
N GLY A 298 -2.45 -10.89 -36.89
CA GLY A 298 -3.22 -11.70 -37.85
C GLY A 298 -4.61 -12.12 -37.39
N ALA A 299 -4.99 -11.90 -36.13
CA ALA A 299 -6.33 -12.22 -35.64
C ALA A 299 -7.43 -11.39 -36.32
N HIS A 300 -8.48 -12.06 -36.78
CA HIS A 300 -9.63 -11.42 -37.44
C HIS A 300 -10.66 -10.94 -36.41
N ALA A 301 -10.51 -9.68 -35.96
CA ALA A 301 -11.31 -9.07 -34.89
C ALA A 301 -12.84 -9.25 -35.03
N PRO A 302 -13.48 -9.07 -36.22
CA PRO A 302 -14.93 -9.22 -36.33
C PRO A 302 -15.48 -10.63 -36.06
N THR A 303 -14.62 -11.66 -36.08
CA THR A 303 -15.02 -13.05 -35.82
C THR A 303 -14.29 -13.62 -34.61
N PHE A 304 -13.59 -12.80 -33.84
CA PHE A 304 -12.81 -13.26 -32.70
C PHE A 304 -13.73 -13.60 -31.53
N GLU A 305 -13.51 -14.77 -30.92
CA GLU A 305 -14.35 -15.34 -29.89
C GLU A 305 -13.47 -16.03 -28.83
N PRO A 306 -13.39 -15.51 -27.61
CA PRO A 306 -12.83 -16.23 -26.48
C PRO A 306 -13.68 -17.47 -26.14
N LEU A 307 -13.04 -18.61 -25.92
CA LEU A 307 -13.76 -19.87 -25.64
C LEU A 307 -14.30 -19.96 -24.21
N HIS A 308 -13.77 -19.13 -23.29
CA HIS A 308 -14.22 -19.08 -21.90
C HIS A 308 -13.89 -17.72 -21.26
N LYS A 309 -14.71 -17.28 -20.30
CA LYS A 309 -14.59 -15.98 -19.64
C LYS A 309 -13.26 -15.77 -18.91
N PHE A 310 -12.78 -16.81 -18.24
CA PHE A 310 -11.50 -16.82 -17.55
C PHE A 310 -10.48 -17.71 -18.26
N GLY A 311 -10.73 -18.03 -19.53
CA GLY A 311 -9.87 -18.86 -20.36
C GLY A 311 -8.87 -18.03 -21.15
N HIS A 312 -7.72 -18.64 -21.45
CA HIS A 312 -6.65 -18.08 -22.25
C HIS A 312 -6.68 -18.56 -23.70
N MET A 313 -7.77 -19.18 -24.17
CA MET A 313 -7.90 -19.61 -25.56
C MET A 313 -9.05 -18.89 -26.23
N ALA A 314 -8.82 -18.52 -27.48
CA ALA A 314 -9.77 -17.85 -28.33
C ALA A 314 -9.60 -18.31 -29.78
N ARG A 315 -10.60 -18.06 -30.61
CA ARG A 315 -10.56 -18.38 -32.03
C ARG A 315 -11.01 -17.21 -32.86
N ASP A 316 -10.61 -17.20 -34.11
CA ASP A 316 -11.34 -16.51 -35.16
C ASP A 316 -11.86 -17.52 -36.20
N ARG A 317 -12.32 -17.04 -37.35
CA ARG A 317 -12.86 -17.90 -38.41
C ARG A 317 -11.86 -18.88 -39.03
N GLU A 318 -10.56 -18.63 -38.90
CA GLU A 318 -9.48 -19.39 -39.56
C GLU A 318 -8.46 -19.94 -38.57
N HIS A 319 -8.29 -19.31 -37.40
CA HIS A 319 -7.19 -19.57 -36.48
C HIS A 319 -7.66 -19.80 -35.05
N LEU A 320 -6.85 -20.56 -34.30
CA LEU A 320 -6.96 -20.72 -32.86
C LEU A 320 -5.75 -20.05 -32.19
N PHE A 321 -6.00 -19.37 -31.07
CA PHE A 321 -4.98 -18.62 -30.33
C PHE A 321 -4.99 -19.05 -28.87
N TYR A 322 -3.80 -19.20 -28.30
CA TYR A 322 -3.61 -19.32 -26.86
C TYR A 322 -2.81 -18.10 -26.38
N LYS A 323 -3.39 -17.33 -25.45
CA LYS A 323 -2.89 -16.01 -25.06
C LYS A 323 -2.80 -15.12 -26.30
N ASN A 324 -1.61 -14.61 -26.61
CA ASN A 324 -1.33 -13.81 -27.81
C ASN A 324 -0.69 -14.62 -28.95
N GLN A 325 -0.61 -15.94 -28.84
CA GLN A 325 0.12 -16.79 -29.78
C GLN A 325 -0.83 -17.65 -30.61
N LEU A 326 -0.47 -17.86 -31.88
CA LEU A 326 -1.16 -18.79 -32.77
C LEU A 326 -0.90 -20.23 -32.30
N VAL A 327 -1.97 -21.01 -32.11
CA VAL A 327 -1.88 -22.46 -31.90
C VAL A 327 -1.62 -23.13 -33.24
N ALA A 328 -0.87 -24.24 -33.25
CA ALA A 328 -0.35 -24.89 -34.46
C ALA A 328 -1.35 -24.96 -35.65
N GLU A 329 -0.81 -24.83 -36.87
CA GLU A 329 -1.61 -24.87 -38.12
C GLU A 329 -2.34 -26.21 -38.31
N GLY A 330 -3.45 -26.18 -39.05
CA GLY A 330 -4.24 -27.37 -39.40
C GLY A 330 -5.23 -27.84 -38.33
N ILE A 331 -5.39 -27.05 -37.26
CA ILE A 331 -6.50 -27.19 -36.31
C ILE A 331 -7.72 -26.46 -36.87
N ASP A 332 -8.87 -27.14 -36.92
CA ASP A 332 -10.15 -26.48 -37.16
C ASP A 332 -10.60 -25.78 -35.86
N PRO A 333 -10.60 -24.43 -35.78
CA PRO A 333 -10.93 -23.73 -34.55
C PRO A 333 -12.38 -23.96 -34.09
N GLN A 334 -13.27 -24.38 -34.99
CA GLN A 334 -14.67 -24.64 -34.68
C GLN A 334 -14.90 -25.96 -33.94
N GLU A 335 -13.98 -26.91 -34.05
CA GLU A 335 -14.05 -28.20 -33.34
C GLU A 335 -13.40 -28.16 -31.95
N VAL A 336 -12.74 -27.05 -31.58
CA VAL A 336 -12.14 -26.89 -30.26
C VAL A 336 -13.20 -26.51 -29.23
N SER A 337 -13.15 -27.16 -28.07
CA SER A 337 -14.09 -26.94 -26.96
C SER A 337 -13.35 -26.77 -25.64
N PHE A 338 -13.94 -26.02 -24.72
CA PHE A 338 -13.47 -25.88 -23.34
C PHE A 338 -14.33 -26.76 -22.42
N ASN A 339 -13.69 -27.50 -21.51
CA ASN A 339 -14.36 -28.30 -20.49
C ASN A 339 -14.23 -27.59 -19.13
N GLU A 340 -15.36 -27.23 -18.51
CA GLU A 340 -15.36 -26.54 -17.21
C GLU A 340 -14.90 -27.42 -16.03
N GLU A 341 -15.14 -28.72 -16.07
CA GLU A 341 -14.79 -29.65 -14.99
C GLU A 341 -13.27 -29.93 -14.97
N GLU A 342 -12.68 -30.09 -16.15
CA GLU A 342 -11.24 -30.35 -16.31
C GLU A 342 -10.43 -29.04 -16.41
N TYR A 343 -11.13 -27.92 -16.66
CA TYR A 343 -10.54 -26.60 -16.91
C TYR A 343 -9.51 -26.62 -18.05
N ASP A 344 -9.81 -27.36 -19.12
CA ASP A 344 -8.89 -27.64 -20.23
C ASP A 344 -9.59 -27.56 -21.60
N TYR A 345 -8.80 -27.50 -22.67
CA TYR A 345 -9.27 -27.41 -24.05
C TYR A 345 -9.07 -28.73 -24.78
N PHE A 346 -10.06 -29.11 -25.59
CA PHE A 346 -10.11 -30.39 -26.28
C PHE A 346 -10.30 -30.22 -27.78
N TYR A 347 -9.60 -31.06 -28.55
CA TYR A 347 -9.74 -31.17 -29.99
C TYR A 347 -9.61 -32.64 -30.41
N ARG A 348 -10.68 -33.23 -30.97
CA ARG A 348 -10.69 -34.62 -31.46
C ARG A 348 -10.16 -35.68 -30.46
N GLY A 349 -10.46 -35.49 -29.17
CA GLY A 349 -10.02 -36.39 -28.09
C GLY A 349 -8.58 -36.18 -27.60
N LEU A 350 -7.92 -35.13 -28.09
CA LEU A 350 -6.63 -34.65 -27.60
C LEU A 350 -6.85 -33.47 -26.65
N VAL A 351 -5.90 -33.27 -25.73
CA VAL A 351 -5.92 -32.21 -24.71
C VAL A 351 -4.85 -31.18 -25.05
N PHE A 352 -5.14 -29.91 -24.80
CA PHE A 352 -4.20 -28.83 -25.08
C PHE A 352 -3.04 -28.82 -24.08
N ASN A 353 -1.82 -28.75 -24.61
CA ASN A 353 -0.60 -28.56 -23.84
C ASN A 353 -0.12 -27.12 -24.03
N ASP A 354 -0.12 -26.33 -22.96
CA ASP A 354 0.20 -24.91 -23.01
C ASP A 354 1.71 -24.61 -23.05
N GLU A 355 2.55 -25.60 -22.79
CA GLU A 355 4.01 -25.51 -22.96
C GLU A 355 4.40 -25.69 -24.43
N THR A 356 3.73 -26.59 -25.15
CA THR A 356 4.04 -26.91 -26.56
C THR A 356 3.13 -26.19 -27.54
N LEU A 357 2.02 -25.62 -27.08
CA LEU A 357 0.95 -25.02 -27.88
C LEU A 357 0.37 -26.01 -28.90
N GLN A 358 0.18 -27.26 -28.48
CA GLN A 358 -0.32 -28.34 -29.31
C GLN A 358 -1.39 -29.15 -28.58
N PHE A 359 -2.25 -29.80 -29.35
CA PHE A 359 -3.16 -30.81 -28.83
C PHE A 359 -2.46 -32.17 -28.84
N GLU A 360 -2.37 -32.80 -27.67
CA GLU A 360 -1.62 -34.04 -27.45
C GLU A 360 -2.50 -35.09 -26.76
N ALA A 361 -2.16 -36.36 -26.93
CA ALA A 361 -2.82 -37.42 -26.17
C ALA A 361 -2.39 -37.33 -24.70
N VAL A 362 -3.34 -37.48 -23.77
CA VAL A 362 -3.04 -37.50 -22.34
C VAL A 362 -2.02 -38.60 -22.05
N LYS A 363 -0.81 -38.22 -21.63
CA LYS A 363 0.18 -39.18 -21.12
C LYS A 363 -0.36 -39.72 -19.80
N LYS A 364 -0.75 -40.99 -19.81
CA LYS A 364 -1.08 -41.75 -18.60
C LYS A 364 0.14 -42.01 -17.73
#